data_AF-X1MGW6-F1
#
_entry.id   AF-X1MGW6-F1
#
_cell.length_a   1.000
_cell.length_b   1.000
_cell.length_c   1.000
_cell.angle_alpha   90.00
_cell.angle_beta   90.00
_cell.angle_gamma   90.00
#
_symmetry.space_group_name_H-M   'P 1'
#
loop_
_entity.id
_entity.type
_entity.pdbx_description
1 polymer ?
#
loop_
_entity_poly.entity_id
_entity_poly.type
_entity_poly.pdbx_seq_one_letter_code
_entity_poly.pdbx_strand_id
1 'polypeptide(L)'
;MSSEITLDRKLEVVKLYFGGLPYDHIVEKTGVAKGSVAAIVEALRSGEFPQFEQVTDLVNELRELTVGLRKAGLGITEAATLFILVKKFMELGVEPPHLESWVRMCRAVPEEEFSRSLIIQAASKLAKLEQEGLSYEQTLESLRSSSAELERLEGEVAELRAEEAKLHGRREELIQANHRLEAESTRLQGKLNAMAVKEKEQEDRLQELGEQVKQCQDEMVQLETEKNKL
;
A
#
# COMPACT_ATOMS: atom_id res chain seq x y z
N MET A 1 10.42 81.07 4.64
CA MET A 1 11.41 80.38 5.50
C MET A 1 11.33 78.91 5.15
N SER A 2 12.31 78.42 4.38
CA SER A 2 12.34 77.04 3.90
C SER A 2 12.80 76.15 5.06
N SER A 3 11.85 75.49 5.73
CA SER A 3 12.15 74.53 6.78
C SER A 3 13.03 73.43 6.19
N GLU A 4 14.27 73.34 6.63
CA GLU A 4 15.19 72.29 6.20
C GLU A 4 14.61 70.93 6.60
N ILE A 5 14.40 70.06 5.61
CA ILE A 5 13.79 68.75 5.84
C ILE A 5 14.80 67.87 6.57
N THR A 6 14.42 67.38 7.75
CA THR A 6 15.28 66.51 8.57
C THR A 6 15.62 65.20 7.84
N LEU A 7 16.78 64.62 8.16
CA LEU A 7 17.24 63.36 7.56
C LEU A 7 16.22 62.23 7.74
N ASP A 8 15.59 62.12 8.91
CA ASP A 8 14.57 61.12 9.21
C ASP A 8 13.37 61.23 8.27
N ARG A 9 12.94 62.45 7.98
CA ARG A 9 11.82 62.71 7.06
C ARG A 9 12.19 62.37 5.62
N LYS A 10 13.45 62.63 5.21
CA LYS A 10 13.96 62.20 3.90
C LYS A 10 13.98 60.68 3.80
N LEU A 11 14.45 59.99 4.84
CA LEU A 11 14.46 58.54 4.91
C LEU A 11 13.05 57.92 4.89
N GLU A 12 12.09 58.58 5.53
CA GLU A 12 10.68 58.18 5.47
C GLU A 12 10.11 58.27 4.05
N VAL A 13 10.42 59.36 3.33
CA VAL A 13 10.07 59.52 1.91
C VAL A 13 10.68 58.39 1.08
N VAL A 14 11.98 58.09 1.27
CA VAL A 14 12.67 56.99 0.57
C VAL A 14 12.03 55.64 0.88
N LYS A 15 11.67 55.37 2.14
CA LYS A 15 10.99 54.13 2.53
C LYS A 15 9.63 53.98 1.82
N LEU A 16 8.83 55.03 1.77
CA LEU A 16 7.53 55.00 1.09
C LEU A 16 7.69 54.91 -0.44
N TYR A 17 8.76 55.50 -0.98
CA TYR A 17 9.14 55.35 -2.38
C TYR A 17 9.53 53.90 -2.69
N PHE A 18 10.42 53.26 -1.94
CA PHE A 18 10.67 51.83 -2.15
C PHE A 18 9.45 50.97 -1.90
N GLY A 19 8.56 51.39 -1.00
CA GLY A 19 7.25 50.77 -0.79
C GLY A 19 6.27 50.91 -1.97
N GLY A 20 6.65 51.51 -3.10
CA GLY A 20 5.79 51.56 -4.29
C GLY A 20 4.65 52.59 -4.24
N LEU A 21 4.66 53.56 -3.30
CA LEU A 21 3.61 54.58 -3.21
C LEU A 21 3.80 55.69 -4.26
N PRO A 22 2.75 56.16 -4.96
CA PRO A 22 2.85 57.32 -5.85
C PRO A 22 3.19 58.59 -5.06
N TYR A 23 3.78 59.59 -5.72
CA TYR A 23 4.31 60.78 -5.04
C TYR A 23 3.22 61.51 -4.25
N ASP A 24 2.01 61.61 -4.78
CA ASP A 24 0.90 62.28 -4.10
C ASP A 24 0.54 61.57 -2.78
N HIS A 25 0.57 60.25 -2.73
CA HIS A 25 0.32 59.50 -1.49
C HIS A 25 1.49 59.62 -0.50
N ILE A 26 2.72 59.83 -0.99
CA ILE A 26 3.88 60.11 -0.13
C ILE A 26 3.72 61.50 0.50
N VAL A 27 3.30 62.49 -0.28
CA VAL A 27 3.00 63.85 0.19
C VAL A 27 1.94 63.81 1.29
N GLU A 28 0.84 63.09 1.08
CA GLU A 28 -0.23 62.92 2.07
C GLU A 28 0.27 62.29 3.37
N LYS A 29 1.12 61.26 3.30
CA LYS A 29 1.63 60.56 4.48
C LYS A 29 2.71 61.32 5.25
N THR A 30 3.56 62.05 4.53
CA THR A 30 4.75 62.69 5.12
C THR A 30 4.58 64.18 5.35
N GLY A 31 3.55 64.81 4.75
CA GLY A 31 3.38 66.27 4.74
C GLY A 31 4.48 67.03 4.00
N VAL A 32 5.38 66.33 3.29
CA VAL A 32 6.47 66.93 2.51
C VAL A 32 5.92 67.40 1.16
N ALA A 33 6.26 68.61 0.74
CA ALA A 33 5.81 69.14 -0.54
C ALA A 33 6.25 68.26 -1.72
N LYS A 34 5.40 68.14 -2.75
CA LYS A 34 5.65 67.27 -3.92
C LYS A 34 7.00 67.52 -4.61
N GLY A 35 7.40 68.79 -4.75
CA GLY A 35 8.70 69.14 -5.32
C GLY A 35 9.88 68.67 -4.46
N SER A 36 9.74 68.69 -3.14
CA SER A 36 10.74 68.16 -2.23
C SER A 36 10.80 66.64 -2.24
N VAL A 37 9.66 65.94 -2.38
CA VAL A 37 9.63 64.48 -2.61
C VAL A 37 10.40 64.13 -3.88
N ALA A 38 10.16 64.85 -4.98
CA ALA A 38 10.88 64.64 -6.23
C ALA A 38 12.39 64.86 -6.08
N ALA A 39 12.80 65.95 -5.41
CA ALA A 39 14.20 66.23 -5.15
C ALA A 39 14.87 65.15 -4.26
N ILE A 40 14.17 64.63 -3.25
CA ILE A 40 14.68 63.54 -2.40
C ILE A 40 14.89 62.26 -3.20
N VAL A 41 13.96 61.90 -4.09
CA VAL A 41 14.11 60.72 -4.95
C VAL A 41 15.26 60.90 -5.95
N GLU A 42 15.46 62.11 -6.47
CA GLU A 42 16.58 62.38 -7.38
C GLU A 42 17.93 62.32 -6.66
N ALA A 43 18.00 62.83 -5.44
CA ALA A 43 19.17 62.69 -4.57
C ALA A 43 19.46 61.21 -4.24
N LEU A 44 18.41 60.39 -4.04
CA LEU A 44 18.54 58.93 -3.88
C LEU A 44 19.15 58.27 -5.12
N ARG A 45 18.69 58.63 -6.32
CA ARG A 45 19.24 58.13 -7.60
C ARG A 45 20.65 58.62 -7.88
N SER A 46 21.03 59.77 -7.34
CA SER A 46 22.37 60.35 -7.51
C SER A 46 23.37 59.84 -6.48
N GLY A 47 22.96 58.92 -5.57
CA GLY A 47 23.85 58.35 -4.56
C GLY A 47 24.12 59.29 -3.37
N GLU A 48 23.34 60.37 -3.20
CA GLU A 48 23.52 61.33 -2.11
C GLU A 48 23.15 60.76 -0.72
N PHE A 49 22.62 59.54 -0.68
CA PHE A 49 22.34 58.80 0.54
C PHE A 49 23.35 57.67 0.73
N PRO A 50 24.38 57.84 1.58
CA PRO A 50 25.46 56.85 1.75
C PRO A 50 24.95 55.44 2.10
N GLN A 51 23.86 55.35 2.88
CA GLN A 51 23.23 54.09 3.26
C GLN A 51 22.63 53.30 2.08
N PHE A 52 22.48 53.91 0.90
CA PHE A 52 21.93 53.29 -0.31
C PHE A 52 22.93 53.25 -1.47
N GLU A 53 24.21 53.55 -1.23
CA GLU A 53 25.25 53.63 -2.26
C GLU A 53 25.27 52.38 -3.17
N GLN A 54 25.13 51.19 -2.57
CA GLN A 54 25.15 49.89 -3.26
C GLN A 54 23.93 49.61 -4.14
N VAL A 55 22.83 50.36 -3.98
CA VAL A 55 21.57 50.13 -4.69
C VAL A 55 21.17 51.30 -5.59
N THR A 56 22.05 52.31 -5.72
CA THR A 56 21.81 53.53 -6.50
C THR A 56 21.39 53.22 -7.94
N ASP A 57 22.08 52.29 -8.59
CA ASP A 57 21.79 51.86 -9.97
C ASP A 57 20.54 50.96 -10.07
N LEU A 58 20.01 50.49 -8.94
CA LEU A 58 18.86 49.59 -8.85
C LEU A 58 17.59 50.30 -8.35
N VAL A 59 17.66 51.61 -8.08
CA VAL A 59 16.56 52.35 -7.45
C VAL A 59 15.26 52.24 -8.25
N ASN A 60 15.35 52.32 -9.58
CA ASN A 60 14.18 52.28 -10.44
C ASN A 60 13.66 50.83 -10.59
N GLU A 61 14.54 49.86 -10.73
CA GLU A 61 14.23 48.43 -10.84
C GLU A 61 13.53 47.92 -9.57
N LEU A 62 14.08 48.25 -8.40
CA LEU A 62 13.48 47.91 -7.11
C LEU A 62 12.11 48.57 -6.92
N ARG A 63 11.97 49.80 -7.41
CA ARG A 63 10.70 50.53 -7.40
C ARG A 63 9.68 49.87 -8.33
N GLU A 64 10.06 49.55 -9.55
CA GLU A 64 9.21 48.90 -10.54
C GLU A 64 8.75 47.53 -10.06
N LEU A 65 9.67 46.73 -9.52
CA LEU A 65 9.37 45.45 -8.91
C LEU A 65 8.32 45.60 -7.79
N THR A 66 8.53 46.53 -6.85
CA THR A 66 7.60 46.71 -5.73
C THR A 66 6.22 47.21 -6.18
N VAL A 67 6.17 48.08 -7.19
CA VAL A 67 4.92 48.51 -7.82
C VAL A 67 4.21 47.34 -8.50
N GLY A 68 4.96 46.50 -9.22
CA GLY A 68 4.45 45.28 -9.86
C GLY A 68 3.85 44.31 -8.84
N LEU A 69 4.59 44.02 -7.76
CA LEU A 69 4.13 43.17 -6.66
C LEU A 69 2.84 43.70 -6.03
N ARG A 70 2.77 45.01 -5.74
CA ARG A 70 1.56 45.63 -5.19
C ARG A 70 0.37 45.50 -6.14
N LYS A 71 0.55 45.72 -7.45
CA LYS A 71 -0.52 45.57 -8.45
C LYS A 71 -1.04 44.13 -8.51
N ALA A 72 -0.15 43.16 -8.29
CA ALA A 72 -0.50 41.74 -8.19
C ALA A 72 -1.08 41.34 -6.82
N GLY A 73 -1.14 42.25 -5.85
CA GLY A 73 -1.58 41.96 -4.49
C GLY A 73 -0.60 41.10 -3.68
N LEU A 74 0.67 41.05 -4.09
CA LEU A 74 1.70 40.19 -3.49
C LEU A 74 2.62 40.98 -2.55
N GLY A 75 2.93 40.39 -1.40
CA GLY A 75 4.01 40.82 -0.52
C GLY A 75 5.39 40.38 -1.01
N ILE A 76 6.45 41.03 -0.51
CA ILE A 76 7.84 40.65 -0.83
C ILE A 76 8.15 39.21 -0.39
N THR A 77 7.67 38.80 0.78
CA THR A 77 7.88 37.43 1.29
C THR A 77 7.18 36.39 0.42
N GLU A 78 5.98 36.67 -0.06
CA GLU A 78 5.25 35.78 -0.96
C GLU A 78 5.96 35.69 -2.32
N ALA A 79 6.42 36.83 -2.85
CA ALA A 79 7.21 36.87 -4.08
C ALA A 79 8.50 36.04 -3.98
N ALA A 80 9.19 36.09 -2.84
CA ALA A 80 10.39 35.27 -2.60
C ALA A 80 10.11 33.77 -2.73
N THR A 81 8.98 33.29 -2.17
CA THR A 81 8.56 31.88 -2.32
C THR A 81 8.20 31.55 -3.76
N LEU A 82 7.55 32.47 -4.48
CA LEU A 82 7.22 32.29 -5.90
C LEU A 82 8.46 32.20 -6.78
N PHE A 83 9.55 32.89 -6.47
CA PHE A 83 10.81 32.74 -7.21
C PHE A 83 11.40 31.33 -7.11
N ILE A 84 11.29 30.68 -5.95
CA ILE A 84 11.72 29.28 -5.79
C ILE A 84 10.88 28.38 -6.70
N LEU A 85 9.56 28.60 -6.71
CA LEU A 85 8.64 27.84 -7.55
C LEU A 85 8.92 28.04 -9.05
N VAL A 86 9.11 29.29 -9.49
CA VAL A 86 9.45 29.60 -10.89
C VAL A 86 10.77 28.96 -11.28
N LYS A 87 11.79 28.99 -10.41
CA LYS A 87 13.06 28.32 -10.67
C LYS A 87 12.87 26.81 -10.85
N LYS A 88 12.03 26.17 -10.03
CA LYS A 88 11.70 24.75 -10.17
C LYS A 88 10.97 24.44 -11.48
N PHE A 89 10.07 25.31 -11.92
CA PHE A 89 9.44 25.17 -13.23
C PHE A 89 10.46 25.30 -14.37
N MET A 90 11.38 26.25 -14.28
CA MET A 90 12.44 26.42 -15.28
C MET A 90 13.40 25.22 -15.32
N GLU A 91 13.74 24.63 -14.17
CA GLU A 91 14.52 23.37 -14.08
C GLU A 91 13.80 22.20 -14.78
N LEU A 92 12.46 22.23 -14.85
CA LEU A 92 11.63 21.28 -15.59
C LEU A 92 11.44 21.67 -17.07
N GLY A 93 12.14 22.70 -17.56
CA GLY A 93 12.01 23.22 -18.93
C GLY A 93 10.75 24.05 -19.18
N VAL A 94 10.03 24.45 -18.13
CA VAL A 94 8.81 25.27 -18.22
C VAL A 94 9.18 26.74 -18.02
N GLU A 95 9.26 27.48 -19.11
CA GLU A 95 9.49 28.93 -19.06
C GLU A 95 8.21 29.71 -18.67
N PRO A 96 8.32 30.90 -18.05
CA PRO A 96 7.17 31.70 -17.64
C PRO A 96 6.09 31.92 -18.72
N PRO A 97 6.43 32.20 -20.01
CA PRO A 97 5.42 32.35 -21.06
C PRO A 97 4.62 31.07 -21.34
N HIS A 98 5.17 29.90 -21.03
CA HIS A 98 4.58 28.59 -21.29
C HIS A 98 3.81 28.02 -20.08
N LEU A 99 3.86 28.70 -18.94
CA LEU A 99 3.27 28.20 -17.69
C LEU A 99 1.77 27.92 -17.83
N GLU A 100 1.02 28.78 -18.52
CA GLU A 100 -0.41 28.59 -18.75
C GLU A 100 -0.69 27.34 -19.61
N SER A 101 0.11 27.12 -20.65
CA SER A 101 0.01 25.93 -21.49
C SER A 101 0.34 24.66 -20.70
N TRP A 102 1.35 24.71 -19.84
CA TRP A 102 1.71 23.60 -18.95
C TRP A 102 0.59 23.27 -17.96
N VAL A 103 0.01 24.29 -17.31
CA VAL A 103 -1.14 24.11 -16.40
C VAL A 103 -2.34 23.52 -17.14
N ARG A 104 -2.61 23.98 -18.36
CA ARG A 104 -3.68 23.42 -19.21
C ARG A 104 -3.44 21.95 -19.53
N MET A 105 -2.22 21.57 -19.87
CA MET A 105 -1.83 20.18 -20.09
C MET A 105 -2.08 19.33 -18.83
N CYS A 106 -1.65 19.79 -17.66
CA CYS A 106 -1.90 19.09 -16.39
C CYS A 106 -3.39 18.95 -16.08
N ARG A 107 -4.23 19.93 -16.47
CA ARG A 107 -5.69 19.87 -16.30
C ARG A 107 -6.37 18.95 -17.32
N ALA A 108 -5.78 18.78 -18.52
CA ALA A 108 -6.31 17.93 -19.58
C ALA A 108 -6.15 16.43 -19.30
N VAL A 109 -5.40 16.07 -18.26
CA VAL A 109 -5.27 14.69 -17.80
C VAL A 109 -6.66 14.17 -17.38
N PRO A 110 -7.15 13.07 -17.98
CA PRO A 110 -8.49 12.54 -17.72
C PRO A 110 -8.68 12.16 -16.25
N GLU A 111 -9.81 12.56 -15.66
CA GLU A 111 -10.18 12.18 -14.28
C GLU A 111 -11.08 10.93 -14.22
N GLU A 112 -11.39 10.30 -15.36
CA GLU A 112 -12.38 9.21 -15.43
C GLU A 112 -11.92 7.94 -14.70
N GLU A 113 -10.63 7.58 -14.78
CA GLU A 113 -10.06 6.40 -14.10
C GLU A 113 -9.10 6.75 -12.96
N PHE A 114 -8.44 7.91 -13.00
CA PHE A 114 -7.44 8.30 -12.00
C PHE A 114 -7.57 9.78 -11.65
N SER A 115 -7.57 10.11 -10.36
CA SER A 115 -7.49 11.50 -9.93
C SER A 115 -6.16 12.12 -10.35
N ARG A 116 -6.14 13.41 -10.69
CA ARG A 116 -4.88 14.13 -10.98
C ARG A 116 -3.86 14.00 -9.84
N SER A 117 -4.34 13.90 -8.60
CA SER A 117 -3.52 13.60 -7.41
C SER A 117 -2.81 12.25 -7.52
N LEU A 118 -3.51 11.20 -7.95
CA LEU A 118 -2.93 9.86 -8.10
C LEU A 118 -1.81 9.85 -9.16
N ILE A 119 -1.99 10.60 -10.25
CA ILE A 119 -1.00 10.68 -11.32
C ILE A 119 0.26 11.43 -10.85
N ILE A 120 0.09 12.55 -10.13
CA ILE A 120 1.20 13.28 -9.52
C ILE A 120 1.92 12.40 -8.47
N GLN A 121 1.18 11.62 -7.68
CA GLN A 121 1.75 10.69 -6.71
C GLN A 121 2.50 9.54 -7.38
N ALA A 122 1.97 8.99 -8.48
CA ALA A 122 2.63 7.95 -9.26
C ALA A 122 3.95 8.46 -9.87
N ALA A 123 3.92 9.64 -10.49
CA ALA A 123 5.13 10.28 -11.02
C ALA A 123 6.15 10.57 -9.90
N SER A 124 5.69 11.02 -8.72
CA SER A 124 6.56 11.27 -7.57
C SER A 124 7.18 9.98 -7.02
N LYS A 125 6.42 8.87 -6.97
CA LYS A 125 6.93 7.56 -6.57
C LYS A 125 7.94 7.04 -7.58
N LEU A 126 7.67 7.19 -8.87
CA LEU A 126 8.58 6.79 -9.92
C LEU A 126 9.90 7.55 -9.84
N ALA A 127 9.85 8.88 -9.66
CA ALA A 127 11.05 9.69 -9.49
C ALA A 127 11.89 9.29 -8.26
N LYS A 128 11.26 8.82 -7.19
CA LYS A 128 11.98 8.27 -6.02
C LYS A 128 12.68 6.95 -6.34
N LEU A 129 12.00 6.05 -7.05
CA LEU A 129 12.60 4.78 -7.48
C LEU A 129 13.80 5.02 -8.41
N GLU A 130 13.72 6.02 -9.30
CA GLU A 130 14.84 6.43 -10.14
C GLU A 130 16.01 7.01 -9.32
N GLN A 131 15.74 7.76 -8.25
CA GLN A 131 16.78 8.22 -7.32
C GLN A 131 17.43 7.08 -6.55
N GLU A 132 16.69 6.00 -6.29
CA GLU A 132 17.20 4.76 -5.70
C GLU A 132 17.98 3.89 -6.70
N GLY A 133 18.10 4.35 -7.96
CA GLY A 133 18.89 3.71 -9.01
C GLY A 133 18.13 2.69 -9.86
N LEU A 134 16.81 2.58 -9.68
CA LEU A 134 15.94 1.71 -10.48
C LEU A 134 15.36 2.51 -11.63
N SER A 135 15.68 2.13 -12.87
CA SER A 135 15.08 2.78 -14.03
C SER A 135 13.58 2.45 -14.14
N TYR A 136 12.82 3.31 -14.82
CA TYR A 136 11.42 3.03 -15.17
C TYR A 136 11.26 1.66 -15.86
N GLU A 137 12.15 1.31 -16.78
CA GLU A 137 12.12 0.05 -17.52
C GLU A 137 12.35 -1.15 -16.58
N GLN A 138 13.32 -1.04 -15.66
CA GLN A 138 13.59 -2.08 -14.66
C GLN A 138 12.41 -2.27 -13.70
N THR A 139 11.78 -1.16 -13.29
CA THR A 139 10.61 -1.19 -12.42
C THR A 139 9.41 -1.85 -13.11
N LEU A 140 9.19 -1.53 -14.39
CA LEU A 140 8.14 -2.17 -15.19
C LEU A 140 8.40 -3.66 -15.38
N GLU A 141 9.65 -4.03 -15.67
CA GLU A 141 10.00 -5.44 -15.86
C GLU A 141 9.82 -6.24 -14.57
N SER A 142 10.23 -5.69 -13.43
CA SER A 142 10.01 -6.29 -12.11
C SER A 142 8.52 -6.41 -11.77
N LEU A 143 7.72 -5.41 -12.11
CA LEU A 143 6.27 -5.47 -11.91
C LEU A 143 5.63 -6.57 -12.77
N ARG A 144 6.04 -6.67 -14.05
CA ARG A 144 5.58 -7.71 -14.97
C ARG A 144 5.97 -9.10 -14.47
N SER A 145 7.23 -9.28 -14.07
CA SER A 145 7.72 -10.56 -13.58
C SER A 145 6.99 -10.98 -12.30
N SER A 146 6.79 -10.04 -11.38
CA SER A 146 6.07 -10.29 -10.13
C SER A 146 4.59 -10.58 -10.37
N SER A 147 3.95 -9.90 -11.33
CA SER A 147 2.56 -10.19 -11.72
C SER A 147 2.43 -11.58 -12.34
N ALA A 148 3.35 -11.97 -13.21
CA ALA A 148 3.37 -13.31 -13.81
C ALA A 148 3.63 -14.39 -12.75
N GLU A 149 4.50 -14.12 -11.78
CA GLU A 149 4.74 -15.03 -10.67
C GLU A 149 3.52 -15.17 -9.74
N LEU A 150 2.80 -14.07 -9.50
CA LEU A 150 1.53 -14.09 -8.76
C LEU A 150 0.49 -14.96 -9.47
N GLU A 151 0.27 -14.76 -10.77
CA GLU A 151 -0.67 -15.58 -11.54
C GLU A 151 -0.28 -17.07 -11.50
N ARG A 152 1.02 -17.38 -11.61
CA ARG A 152 1.53 -18.74 -11.51
C ARG A 152 1.24 -19.36 -10.13
N LEU A 153 1.54 -18.62 -9.06
CA LEU A 153 1.30 -19.06 -7.69
C LEU A 153 -0.19 -19.22 -7.39
N GLU A 154 -1.05 -18.35 -7.91
CA GLU A 154 -2.50 -18.49 -7.81
C GLU A 154 -2.99 -19.77 -8.49
N GLY A 155 -2.42 -20.13 -9.65
CA GLY A 155 -2.63 -21.41 -10.32
C GLY A 155 -2.22 -22.61 -9.46
N GLU A 156 -1.00 -22.59 -8.90
CA GLU A 156 -0.50 -23.67 -8.02
C GLU A 156 -1.37 -23.83 -6.77
N VAL A 157 -1.81 -22.73 -6.15
CA VAL A 157 -2.72 -22.77 -5.00
C VAL A 157 -4.06 -23.39 -5.38
N ALA A 158 -4.59 -23.09 -6.56
CA ALA A 158 -5.83 -23.70 -7.05
C ALA A 158 -5.67 -25.22 -7.28
N GLU A 159 -4.56 -25.65 -7.88
CA GLU A 159 -4.25 -27.07 -8.10
C GLU A 159 -4.10 -27.83 -6.77
N LEU A 160 -3.30 -27.29 -5.84
CA LEU A 160 -3.10 -27.91 -4.52
C LEU A 160 -4.42 -28.04 -3.74
N ARG A 161 -5.31 -27.05 -3.82
CA ARG A 161 -6.65 -27.14 -3.22
C ARG A 161 -7.49 -28.24 -3.85
N ALA A 162 -7.39 -28.44 -5.16
CA ALA A 162 -8.11 -29.51 -5.86
C ALA A 162 -7.55 -30.90 -5.47
N GLU A 163 -6.24 -31.02 -5.29
CA GLU A 163 -5.61 -32.26 -4.78
C GLU A 163 -5.99 -32.54 -3.33
N GLU A 164 -5.98 -31.53 -2.47
CA GLU A 164 -6.42 -31.65 -1.07
C GLU A 164 -7.86 -32.17 -0.99
N ALA A 165 -8.78 -31.64 -1.80
CA ALA A 165 -10.16 -32.10 -1.86
C ALA A 165 -10.28 -33.57 -2.31
N LYS A 166 -9.50 -33.98 -3.32
CA LYS A 166 -9.45 -35.38 -3.79
C LYS A 166 -8.93 -36.32 -2.70
N LEU A 167 -7.83 -35.96 -2.05
CA LEU A 167 -7.24 -36.75 -0.97
C LEU A 167 -8.18 -36.85 0.22
N HIS A 168 -8.91 -35.78 0.54
CA HIS A 168 -9.93 -35.79 1.58
C HIS A 168 -11.05 -36.78 1.27
N GLY A 169 -11.60 -36.74 0.05
CA GLY A 169 -12.61 -37.71 -0.40
C GLY A 169 -12.09 -39.15 -0.34
N ARG A 170 -10.86 -39.40 -0.78
CA ARG A 170 -10.25 -40.73 -0.72
C ARG A 170 -10.06 -41.22 0.72
N ARG A 171 -9.70 -40.32 1.64
CA ARG A 171 -9.59 -40.63 3.07
C ARG A 171 -10.93 -41.05 3.65
N GLU A 172 -12.01 -40.34 3.32
CA GLU A 172 -13.37 -40.69 3.77
C GLU A 172 -13.82 -42.06 3.23
N GLU A 173 -13.57 -42.35 1.96
CA GLU A 173 -13.86 -43.67 1.37
C GLU A 173 -13.13 -44.80 2.12
N LEU A 174 -11.85 -44.60 2.43
CA LEU A 174 -11.05 -45.58 3.17
C LEU A 174 -11.54 -45.76 4.60
N ILE A 175 -11.96 -44.68 5.28
CA ILE A 175 -12.56 -44.77 6.61
C ILE A 175 -13.84 -45.61 6.57
N GLN A 176 -14.73 -45.36 5.60
CA GLN A 176 -15.96 -46.14 5.44
C GLN A 176 -15.68 -47.62 5.12
N ALA A 177 -14.70 -47.89 4.25
CA ALA A 177 -14.30 -49.25 3.92
C ALA A 177 -13.74 -49.99 5.14
N ASN A 178 -12.93 -49.30 5.96
CA ASN A 178 -12.38 -49.88 7.18
C ASN A 178 -13.48 -50.22 8.19
N HIS A 179 -14.44 -49.33 8.42
CA HIS A 179 -15.59 -49.63 9.28
C HIS A 179 -16.42 -50.84 8.79
N ARG A 180 -16.58 -51.02 7.47
CA ARG A 180 -17.24 -52.21 6.92
C ARG A 180 -16.46 -53.48 7.21
N LEU A 181 -15.14 -53.44 7.04
CA LEU A 181 -14.26 -54.58 7.33
C LEU A 181 -14.25 -54.91 8.83
N GLU A 182 -14.23 -53.92 9.72
CA GLU A 182 -14.33 -54.11 11.18
C GLU A 182 -15.64 -54.79 11.58
N ALA A 183 -16.76 -54.33 11.01
CA ALA A 183 -18.08 -54.92 11.25
C ALA A 183 -18.15 -56.37 10.74
N GLU A 184 -17.60 -56.65 9.56
CA GLU A 184 -17.53 -58.00 9.02
C GLU A 184 -16.62 -58.92 9.86
N SER A 185 -15.45 -58.42 10.29
CA SER A 185 -14.53 -59.13 11.17
C SER A 185 -15.21 -59.54 12.48
N THR A 186 -15.93 -58.60 13.11
CA THR A 186 -16.68 -58.87 14.35
C THR A 186 -17.79 -59.91 14.13
N ARG A 187 -18.50 -59.83 12.99
CA ARG A 187 -19.52 -60.81 12.62
C ARG A 187 -18.92 -62.21 12.41
N LEU A 188 -17.79 -62.31 11.72
CA LEU A 188 -17.10 -63.58 11.48
C LEU A 188 -16.55 -64.16 12.78
N GLN A 189 -15.98 -63.34 13.66
CA GLN A 189 -15.53 -63.76 14.98
C GLN A 189 -16.70 -64.32 15.82
N GLY A 190 -17.86 -63.66 15.78
CA GLY A 190 -19.07 -64.17 16.43
C GLY A 190 -19.52 -65.53 15.88
N LYS A 191 -19.47 -65.73 14.55
CA LYS A 191 -19.76 -67.02 13.93
C LYS A 191 -18.74 -68.10 14.32
N LEU A 192 -17.45 -67.76 14.36
CA LEU A 192 -16.39 -68.68 14.76
C LEU A 192 -16.61 -69.17 16.19
N ASN A 193 -16.89 -68.25 17.12
CA ASN A 193 -17.19 -68.58 18.51
C ASN A 193 -18.43 -69.49 18.62
N ALA A 194 -19.49 -69.21 17.85
CA ALA A 194 -20.69 -70.04 17.84
C ALA A 194 -20.45 -71.45 17.27
N MET A 195 -19.59 -71.58 16.25
CA MET A 195 -19.18 -72.88 15.73
C MET A 195 -18.34 -73.65 16.75
N ALA A 196 -17.41 -73.00 17.44
CA ALA A 196 -16.60 -73.62 18.48
C ALA A 196 -17.47 -74.16 19.65
N VAL A 197 -18.53 -73.44 20.04
CA VAL A 197 -19.50 -73.94 21.03
C VAL A 197 -20.22 -75.20 20.52
N LYS A 198 -20.69 -75.20 19.27
CA LYS A 198 -21.35 -76.37 18.67
C LYS A 198 -20.42 -77.56 18.53
N GLU A 199 -19.16 -77.33 18.17
CA GLU A 199 -18.13 -78.37 18.08
C GLU A 199 -17.91 -79.02 19.45
N LYS A 200 -17.79 -78.21 20.50
CA LYS A 200 -17.70 -78.71 21.88
C LYS A 200 -18.95 -79.50 22.31
N GLU A 201 -20.15 -78.99 22.00
CA GLU A 201 -21.41 -79.73 22.29
C GLU A 201 -21.47 -81.08 21.56
N GLN A 202 -20.94 -81.15 20.33
CA GLN A 202 -20.86 -82.40 19.58
C GLN A 202 -19.82 -83.36 20.19
N GLU A 203 -18.67 -82.83 20.63
CA GLU A 203 -17.64 -83.60 21.33
C GLU A 203 -18.18 -84.19 22.65
N ASP A 204 -18.87 -83.37 23.46
CA ASP A 204 -19.51 -83.81 24.70
C ASP A 204 -20.56 -84.93 24.43
N ARG A 205 -21.39 -84.78 23.39
CA ARG A 205 -22.36 -85.82 22.98
C ARG A 205 -21.69 -87.11 22.49
N LEU A 206 -20.58 -87.00 21.75
CA LEU A 206 -19.82 -88.18 21.30
C LEU A 206 -19.22 -88.92 22.50
N GLN A 207 -18.76 -88.19 23.51
CA GLN A 207 -18.28 -88.77 24.76
C GLN A 207 -19.41 -89.50 25.52
N GLU A 208 -20.57 -88.87 25.68
CA GLU A 208 -21.76 -89.50 26.31
C GLU A 208 -22.19 -90.77 25.56
N LEU A 209 -22.26 -90.73 24.23
CA LEU A 209 -22.58 -91.91 23.42
C LEU A 209 -21.52 -93.00 23.55
N GLY A 210 -20.24 -92.63 23.63
CA GLY A 210 -19.14 -93.57 23.88
C GLY A 210 -19.27 -94.28 25.22
N GLU A 211 -19.67 -93.55 26.28
CA GLU A 211 -19.96 -94.13 27.60
C GLU A 211 -21.17 -95.07 27.56
N GLN A 212 -22.25 -94.69 26.87
CA GLN A 212 -23.43 -95.54 26.68
C GLN A 212 -23.11 -96.84 25.92
N VAL A 213 -22.32 -96.75 24.84
CA VAL A 213 -21.89 -97.93 24.08
C VAL A 213 -21.06 -98.87 24.95
N LYS A 214 -20.15 -98.32 25.76
CA LYS A 214 -19.35 -99.11 26.71
C LYS A 214 -20.25 -99.80 27.74
N GLN A 215 -21.22 -99.09 28.30
CA GLN A 215 -22.18 -99.66 29.25
C GLN A 215 -22.99 -100.81 28.60
N CYS A 216 -23.52 -100.62 27.38
CA CYS A 216 -24.22 -101.69 26.67
C CYS A 216 -23.32 -102.89 26.35
N GLN A 217 -22.05 -102.67 26.03
CA GLN A 217 -21.08 -103.75 25.83
C GLN A 217 -20.83 -104.53 27.12
N ASP A 218 -20.63 -103.83 28.24
CA ASP A 218 -20.44 -104.45 29.55
C ASP A 218 -21.68 -105.27 29.97
N GLU A 219 -22.89 -104.74 29.75
CA GLU A 219 -24.17 -105.44 29.96
C GLU A 219 -24.30 -106.69 29.06
N MET A 220 -23.91 -106.59 27.78
CA MET A 220 -23.89 -107.75 26.87
C MET A 220 -22.93 -108.83 27.36
N VAL A 221 -21.72 -108.48 27.79
CA VAL A 221 -20.74 -109.43 28.34
C VAL A 221 -21.26 -110.07 29.63
N GLN A 222 -21.96 -109.33 30.48
CA GLN A 222 -22.63 -109.88 31.67
C GLN A 222 -23.72 -110.89 31.28
N LEU A 223 -24.61 -110.56 30.34
CA LEU A 223 -25.64 -111.48 29.85
C LEU A 223 -25.04 -112.74 29.21
N GLU A 224 -23.93 -112.61 28.49
CA GLU A 224 -23.24 -113.72 27.84
C GLU A 224 -22.53 -114.63 28.87
N THR A 225 -21.99 -114.05 29.94
CA THR A 225 -21.43 -114.82 31.07
C THR A 225 -22.51 -115.46 31.95
N GLU A 226 -23.69 -114.85 32.09
CA GLU A 226 -24.85 -115.48 32.74
C GLU A 226 -25.43 -116.63 31.91
N LYS A 227 -25.52 -116.47 30.59
CA LYS A 227 -25.94 -117.54 29.66
C LYS A 227 -25.01 -118.76 29.72
N ASN A 228 -23.71 -118.59 29.94
CA ASN A 228 -22.74 -119.68 30.05
C ASN A 228 -22.73 -120.38 31.42
N LYS A 229 -23.57 -119.96 32.38
CA LYS A 229 -23.70 -120.57 33.72
C LYS A 229 -25.00 -121.38 33.91
N LEU A 230 -25.90 -121.37 32.93
CA LEU A 230 -27.13 -122.18 32.87
C LEU A 230 -26.92 -123.43 32.00
#